data_AF-A0A9R1SMI0-F1
#
_entry.id   AF-A0A9R1SMI0-F1
#
_cell.length_a   1.000
_cell.length_b   1.000
_cell.length_c   1.000
_cell.angle_alpha   90.00
_cell.angle_beta   90.00
_cell.angle_gamma   90.00
#
_symmetry.space_group_name_H-M   'P 1'
#
loop_
_entity.id
_entity.type
_entity.pdbx_description
1 polymer ?
#
loop_
_entity_poly.entity_id
_entity_poly.type
_entity_poly.pdbx_seq_one_letter_code
_entity_poly.pdbx_strand_id
1 'polypeptide(L)'
;MGQINAKLARLTIKQRPAEEEYPDLTQHNNYMAKYLSLDMYKRLRQRCTPNGFTIDNVIQTGVDNPGHPFIKTVGCVAGDEETYEVFKELLDPVIQDRHGGYKPTDKHKTDLKHSNLKGGDDLDANYVLSSRVRTGRSIRGFCLPPHCSRGERRAVEKLSVDALGALTGDLKGKYYALKNMTEAEQQQLIDDHFLFDKPVSPLLLASGMARDWPDARGIWHNENKTFLVWVNEEDHLRVISMQKGGNMKEVFTRFCTGLSKIEELFKNKGHEFMWNEHLGYVLTCPSNLGTGLRAGVHVKLPNLSKNRQFEEILKRLRLQKRGTGGVDTAAVGGVFDISNADRLGFSEVELMQMVVDGVKLLVEMEKRLEKGQAIEDLMPAQK
;
A
#
# COMPACT_ATOMS: atom_id res chain seq x y z
N MET A 1 17.56 21.63 15.87
CA MET A 1 17.68 20.66 16.98
C MET A 1 16.87 21.18 18.16
N GLY A 2 15.58 20.83 18.22
CA GLY A 2 14.74 21.11 19.38
C GLY A 2 14.68 19.85 20.25
N GLN A 3 15.03 19.99 21.52
CA GLN A 3 14.89 18.91 22.51
C GLN A 3 13.42 18.50 22.58
N ILE A 4 13.11 17.26 22.17
CA ILE A 4 11.80 16.65 22.40
C ILE A 4 11.68 16.41 23.91
N ASN A 5 10.73 17.13 24.52
CA ASN A 5 10.49 17.12 25.96
C ASN A 5 9.91 15.74 26.36
N ALA A 6 10.66 14.98 27.16
CA ALA A 6 10.38 13.59 27.53
C ALA A 6 9.23 13.43 28.56
N LYS A 7 8.09 14.10 28.37
CA LYS A 7 6.86 13.78 29.10
C LYS A 7 6.05 12.75 28.31
N LEU A 8 6.55 11.52 28.28
CA LEU A 8 5.77 10.33 27.89
C LEU A 8 4.60 10.18 28.88
N ALA A 9 3.36 10.29 28.41
CA ALA A 9 2.18 9.99 29.21
C ALA A 9 2.17 8.49 29.54
N ARG A 10 2.38 8.09 30.80
CA ARG A 10 2.27 6.69 31.20
C ARG A 10 0.80 6.27 31.15
N LEU A 11 0.46 5.37 30.23
CA LEU A 11 -0.80 4.62 30.27
C LEU A 11 -0.87 3.80 31.55
N THR A 12 -1.83 4.11 32.42
CA THR A 12 -2.07 3.46 33.71
C THR A 12 -2.82 2.12 33.55
N ILE A 13 -2.40 1.28 32.60
CA ILE A 13 -2.90 -0.10 32.52
C ILE A 13 -2.15 -0.91 33.58
N LYS A 14 -2.86 -1.72 34.36
CA LYS A 14 -2.25 -2.64 35.34
C LYS A 14 -1.48 -3.73 34.57
N GLN A 15 -0.22 -3.48 34.28
CA GLN A 15 0.65 -4.43 33.58
C GLN A 15 1.10 -5.54 34.52
N ARG A 16 0.95 -6.81 34.11
CA ARG A 16 1.64 -7.95 34.75
C ARG A 16 3.13 -7.94 34.34
N PRO A 17 3.99 -8.79 34.94
CA PRO A 17 5.37 -8.96 34.49
C PRO A 17 5.46 -9.16 32.96
N ALA A 18 6.55 -8.71 32.35
CA ALA A 18 6.66 -8.71 30.88
C ALA A 18 6.63 -10.11 30.29
N GLU A 19 7.12 -11.09 31.05
CA GLU A 19 7.11 -12.52 30.74
C GLU A 19 5.69 -13.07 30.65
N GLU A 20 4.75 -12.53 31.42
CA GLU A 20 3.35 -12.96 31.41
C GLU A 20 2.54 -12.34 30.27
N GLU A 21 3.02 -11.23 29.71
CA GLU A 21 2.32 -10.43 28.70
C GLU A 21 2.96 -10.56 27.31
N TYR A 22 4.15 -11.17 27.26
CA TYR A 22 4.83 -11.47 26.00
C TYR A 22 4.00 -12.46 25.18
N PRO A 23 3.71 -12.18 23.90
CA PRO A 23 2.86 -13.04 23.10
C PRO A 23 3.53 -14.39 22.80
N ASP A 24 2.73 -15.46 22.78
CA ASP A 24 3.15 -16.74 22.21
C ASP A 24 3.15 -16.63 20.69
N LEU A 25 4.35 -16.69 20.11
CA LEU A 25 4.61 -16.55 18.68
C LEU A 25 5.19 -17.84 18.07
N THR A 26 5.07 -18.98 18.77
CA THR A 26 5.76 -20.23 18.40
C THR A 26 5.30 -20.82 17.05
N GLN A 27 4.08 -20.50 16.61
CA GLN A 27 3.50 -20.98 15.34
C GLN A 27 3.31 -19.85 14.32
N HIS A 28 4.02 -18.73 14.48
CA HIS A 28 3.82 -17.54 13.68
C HIS A 28 4.86 -17.39 12.57
N ASN A 29 4.40 -17.04 11.38
CA ASN A 29 5.16 -16.76 10.17
C ASN A 29 4.76 -15.39 9.59
N ASN A 30 5.10 -14.33 10.33
CA ASN A 30 5.03 -12.94 9.88
C ASN A 30 6.32 -12.20 10.27
N TYR A 31 6.58 -11.04 9.66
CA TYR A 31 7.85 -10.32 9.89
C TYR A 31 8.00 -9.84 11.34
N MET A 32 6.93 -9.36 11.98
CA MET A 32 6.94 -8.95 13.38
C MET A 32 7.40 -10.10 14.29
N ALA A 33 6.81 -11.28 14.14
CA ALA A 33 7.14 -12.45 14.97
C ALA A 33 8.58 -12.94 14.80
N LYS A 34 9.21 -12.68 13.66
CA LYS A 34 10.62 -13.00 13.41
C LYS A 34 11.58 -12.13 14.25
N TYR A 35 11.20 -10.89 14.56
CA TYR A 35 12.11 -9.91 15.17
C TYR A 35 11.76 -9.52 16.62
N LEU A 36 10.51 -9.68 17.03
CA LEU A 36 10.14 -9.42 18.41
C LEU A 36 10.86 -10.42 19.34
N SER A 37 11.46 -9.89 20.40
CA SER A 37 12.07 -10.68 21.48
C SER A 37 11.55 -10.20 22.82
N LEU A 38 11.61 -11.06 23.84
CA LEU A 38 11.18 -10.71 25.19
C LEU A 38 11.91 -9.49 25.74
N ASP A 39 13.22 -9.39 25.51
CA ASP A 39 14.02 -8.23 25.97
C ASP A 39 13.63 -6.93 25.25
N MET A 40 13.35 -7.00 23.95
CA MET A 40 12.82 -5.86 23.20
C MET A 40 11.43 -5.47 23.72
N TYR A 41 10.54 -6.45 23.93
CA TYR A 41 9.21 -6.22 24.46
C TYR A 41 9.23 -5.57 25.85
N LYS A 42 10.09 -6.03 26.76
CA LYS A 42 10.35 -5.42 28.08
C LYS A 42 10.66 -3.92 27.99
N ARG A 43 11.49 -3.52 27.01
CA ARG A 43 11.88 -2.12 26.80
C ARG A 43 10.75 -1.31 26.15
N LEU A 44 10.10 -1.86 25.13
CA LEU A 44 9.11 -1.14 24.31
C LEU A 44 7.74 -1.02 24.99
N ARG A 45 7.34 -1.99 25.83
CA ARG A 45 6.04 -1.98 26.55
C ARG A 45 5.88 -0.86 27.58
N GLN A 46 6.97 -0.16 27.90
CA GLN A 46 7.00 1.00 28.78
C GLN A 46 6.82 2.33 28.02
N ARG A 47 6.64 2.28 26.69
CA ARG A 47 6.54 3.45 25.81
C ARG A 47 5.14 3.55 25.21
N CYS A 48 4.76 4.76 24.86
CA CYS A 48 3.64 5.04 23.98
C CYS A 48 3.97 6.26 23.12
N THR A 49 3.25 6.41 22.02
CA THR A 49 3.30 7.64 21.20
C THR A 49 2.60 8.78 21.94
N PRO A 50 2.71 10.05 21.48
CA PRO A 50 1.97 11.16 22.07
C PRO A 50 0.44 10.94 22.12
N ASN A 51 -0.10 10.14 21.20
CA ASN A 51 -1.53 9.80 21.14
C ASN A 51 -1.87 8.51 21.91
N GLY A 52 -0.91 7.92 22.63
CA GLY A 52 -1.13 6.74 23.46
C GLY A 52 -1.13 5.41 22.69
N PHE A 53 -0.59 5.35 21.47
CA PHE A 53 -0.43 4.08 20.75
C PHE A 53 0.75 3.29 21.36
N THR A 54 0.55 2.01 21.67
CA THR A 54 1.52 1.17 22.40
C THR A 54 2.14 0.08 21.51
N ILE A 55 3.17 -0.61 22.02
CA ILE A 55 3.74 -1.77 21.34
C ILE A 55 2.69 -2.88 21.14
N ASP A 56 1.77 -3.08 22.08
CA ASP A 56 0.72 -4.09 21.95
C ASP A 56 -0.24 -3.72 20.81
N ASN A 57 -0.57 -2.43 20.65
CA ASN A 57 -1.35 -1.97 19.50
C ASN A 57 -0.60 -2.17 18.18
N VAL A 58 0.72 -1.95 18.17
CA VAL A 58 1.57 -2.16 16.98
C VAL A 58 1.51 -3.61 16.52
N ILE A 59 1.60 -4.57 17.45
CA ILE A 59 1.79 -6.00 17.11
C ILE A 59 0.51 -6.84 17.07
N GLN A 60 -0.63 -6.33 17.58
CA GLN A 60 -1.86 -7.12 17.76
C GLN A 60 -2.27 -7.89 16.50
N THR A 61 -2.23 -7.24 15.34
CA THR A 61 -2.59 -7.90 14.08
C THR A 61 -1.69 -9.11 13.76
N GLY A 62 -0.40 -9.05 14.09
CA GLY A 62 0.52 -10.16 13.91
C GLY A 62 0.38 -11.25 14.95
N VAL A 63 -0.05 -10.92 16.17
CA VAL A 63 -0.36 -11.90 17.21
C VAL A 63 -1.60 -12.71 16.82
N ASP A 64 -2.66 -12.03 16.38
CA ASP A 64 -3.94 -12.67 16.03
C ASP A 64 -3.88 -13.43 14.69
N ASN A 65 -2.93 -13.07 13.82
CA ASN A 65 -2.78 -13.66 12.49
C ASN A 65 -1.40 -14.34 12.35
N PRO A 66 -1.29 -15.65 12.65
CA PRO A 66 -0.01 -16.37 12.59
C PRO A 66 0.56 -16.45 11.17
N GLY A 67 -0.25 -16.27 10.13
CA GLY A 67 0.23 -16.23 8.75
C GLY A 67 -0.89 -15.84 7.80
N HIS A 68 -0.63 -15.95 6.50
CA HIS A 68 -1.64 -15.74 5.48
C HIS A 68 -1.47 -16.75 4.34
N PRO A 69 -2.56 -17.27 3.74
CA PRO A 69 -2.47 -18.36 2.75
C PRO A 69 -1.64 -18.04 1.51
N PHE A 70 -1.55 -16.76 1.12
CA PHE A 70 -0.97 -16.35 -0.17
C PHE A 70 0.34 -15.54 -0.07
N ILE A 71 0.63 -14.93 1.08
CA ILE A 71 1.76 -13.99 1.24
C ILE A 71 2.34 -14.05 2.64
N LYS A 72 3.63 -13.73 2.79
CA LYS A 72 4.22 -13.45 4.11
C LYS A 72 3.78 -12.06 4.59
N THR A 73 3.02 -11.99 5.68
CA THR A 73 2.48 -10.74 6.23
C THR A 73 3.48 -10.00 7.09
N VAL A 74 3.28 -8.69 7.25
CA VAL A 74 4.14 -7.85 8.10
C VAL A 74 3.91 -8.17 9.58
N GLY A 75 2.65 -8.27 10.01
CA GLY A 75 2.29 -8.58 11.41
C GLY A 75 2.39 -7.39 12.37
N CYS A 76 2.56 -6.17 11.87
CA CYS A 76 2.47 -4.96 12.68
C CYS A 76 1.99 -3.76 11.86
N VAL A 77 1.44 -2.76 12.56
CA VAL A 77 0.90 -1.51 11.99
C VAL A 77 1.34 -0.29 12.79
N ALA A 78 1.28 0.88 12.15
CA ALA A 78 1.45 2.16 12.80
C ALA A 78 0.11 2.82 13.15
N GLY A 79 0.02 3.43 14.32
CA GLY A 79 -1.16 4.17 14.78
C GLY A 79 -1.07 5.67 14.54
N ASP A 80 0.13 6.21 14.34
CA ASP A 80 0.44 7.61 14.05
C ASP A 80 1.86 7.73 13.44
N GLU A 81 2.29 8.95 13.08
CA GLU A 81 3.60 9.19 12.46
C GLU A 81 4.75 8.81 13.43
N GLU A 82 4.57 9.11 14.72
CA GLU A 82 5.56 8.88 15.78
C GLU A 82 5.78 7.40 16.10
N THR A 83 4.82 6.52 15.76
CA THR A 83 4.94 5.07 15.93
C THR A 83 6.25 4.53 15.34
N TYR A 84 6.65 5.02 14.15
CA TYR A 84 7.86 4.57 13.48
C TYR A 84 9.16 4.97 14.21
N GLU A 85 9.16 6.04 15.01
CA GLU A 85 10.32 6.45 15.80
C GLU A 85 10.31 5.79 17.19
N VAL A 86 9.16 5.80 17.87
CA VAL A 86 9.03 5.29 19.25
C VAL A 86 9.34 3.79 19.33
N PHE A 87 8.92 3.03 18.30
CA PHE A 87 9.07 1.58 18.20
C PHE A 87 10.05 1.13 17.11
N LYS A 88 10.98 2.01 16.69
CA LYS A 88 11.97 1.70 15.64
C LYS A 88 12.81 0.46 15.90
N GLU A 89 13.07 0.14 17.18
CA GLU A 89 13.81 -1.07 17.57
C GLU A 89 13.19 -2.36 17.01
N LEU A 90 11.85 -2.39 16.88
CA LEU A 90 11.12 -3.46 16.20
C LEU A 90 10.90 -3.16 14.71
N LEU A 91 10.50 -1.93 14.39
CA LEU A 91 10.04 -1.60 13.04
C LEU A 91 11.18 -1.55 12.01
N ASP A 92 12.36 -1.09 12.38
CA ASP A 92 13.54 -1.04 11.50
C ASP A 92 13.93 -2.42 10.95
N PRO A 93 14.14 -3.48 11.77
CA PRO A 93 14.47 -4.80 11.22
C PRO A 93 13.31 -5.41 10.41
N VAL A 94 12.06 -5.13 10.78
CA VAL A 94 10.88 -5.52 9.99
C VAL A 94 10.89 -4.86 8.61
N ILE A 95 11.15 -3.55 8.56
CA ILE A 95 11.23 -2.75 7.33
C ILE A 95 12.39 -3.25 6.46
N GLN A 96 13.56 -3.46 7.06
CA GLN A 96 14.76 -3.93 6.36
C GLN A 96 14.51 -5.28 5.69
N ASP A 97 13.91 -6.24 6.40
CA ASP A 97 13.62 -7.56 5.83
C ASP A 97 12.52 -7.50 4.76
N ARG A 98 11.44 -6.75 5.04
CA ARG A 98 10.33 -6.62 4.09
C ARG A 98 10.74 -5.92 2.81
N HIS A 99 11.65 -4.95 2.86
CA HIS A 99 12.10 -4.16 1.69
C HIS A 99 13.50 -4.55 1.23
N GLY A 100 13.86 -5.84 1.34
CA GLY A 100 15.00 -6.41 0.64
C GLY A 100 16.37 -5.84 1.06
N GLY A 101 16.50 -5.47 2.33
CA GLY A 101 17.76 -5.00 2.92
C GLY A 101 17.86 -3.49 3.12
N TYR A 102 16.76 -2.74 3.00
CA TYR A 102 16.74 -1.29 3.25
C TYR A 102 17.09 -0.94 4.69
N LYS A 103 18.28 -0.38 4.92
CA LYS A 103 18.87 -0.19 6.25
C LYS A 103 18.33 1.08 6.92
N PRO A 104 18.40 1.19 8.26
CA PRO A 104 18.04 2.41 8.99
C PRO A 104 18.79 3.68 8.56
N THR A 105 19.96 3.50 7.92
CA THR A 105 20.80 4.59 7.41
C THR A 105 20.49 5.00 5.97
N ASP A 106 19.71 4.19 5.26
CA ASP A 106 19.38 4.43 3.86
C ASP A 106 18.36 5.57 3.75
N LYS A 107 18.32 6.23 2.59
CA LYS A 107 17.42 7.35 2.34
C LYS A 107 16.50 7.04 1.17
N HIS A 108 15.25 7.46 1.31
CA HIS A 108 14.24 7.26 0.28
C HIS A 108 14.33 8.39 -0.73
N LYS A 109 14.06 8.05 -2.00
CA LYS A 109 13.98 9.00 -3.11
C LYS A 109 12.58 8.98 -3.68
N THR A 110 12.01 10.16 -3.84
CA THR A 110 10.72 10.38 -4.50
C THR A 110 10.98 10.97 -5.88
N ASP A 111 10.35 10.43 -6.92
CA ASP A 111 10.38 10.97 -8.28
C ASP A 111 9.02 10.79 -8.94
N LEU A 112 8.18 11.82 -8.81
CA LEU A 112 6.88 11.93 -9.48
C LEU A 112 6.97 12.66 -10.83
N LYS A 113 8.18 12.84 -11.39
CA LYS A 113 8.36 13.44 -12.71
C LYS A 113 8.06 12.39 -13.78
N HIS A 114 6.79 12.22 -14.10
CA HIS A 114 6.29 11.21 -15.05
C HIS A 114 6.97 11.24 -16.44
N SER A 115 7.55 12.37 -16.86
CA SER A 115 8.31 12.48 -18.10
C SER A 115 9.64 11.69 -18.10
N ASN A 116 10.13 11.27 -16.94
CA ASN A 116 11.31 10.41 -16.83
C ASN A 116 11.03 8.93 -17.19
N LEU A 117 9.75 8.52 -17.29
CA LEU A 117 9.37 7.16 -17.69
C LEU A 117 9.63 6.94 -19.19
N LYS A 118 10.38 5.88 -19.52
CA LYS A 118 10.71 5.52 -20.90
C LYS A 118 9.77 4.42 -21.42
N GLY A 119 9.08 4.70 -22.52
CA GLY A 119 8.07 3.81 -23.09
C GLY A 119 6.87 3.59 -22.16
N GLY A 120 6.23 2.43 -22.27
CA GLY A 120 5.08 2.05 -21.45
C GLY A 120 3.74 2.59 -21.97
N ASP A 121 3.76 3.25 -23.11
CA ASP A 121 2.62 3.70 -23.89
C ASP A 121 2.07 2.62 -24.86
N ASP A 122 2.78 1.49 -24.95
CA ASP A 122 2.66 0.48 -26.00
C ASP A 122 2.61 -0.97 -25.48
N LEU A 123 2.25 -1.20 -24.20
CA LEU A 123 2.11 -2.58 -23.73
C LEU A 123 1.01 -3.28 -24.55
N ASP A 124 1.29 -4.48 -25.05
CA ASP A 124 0.44 -5.18 -26.01
C ASP A 124 -0.96 -5.45 -25.44
N ALA A 125 -1.97 -4.75 -25.98
CA ALA A 125 -3.34 -4.79 -25.50
C ALA A 125 -4.04 -6.15 -25.75
N ASN A 126 -3.46 -7.04 -26.55
CA ASN A 126 -3.97 -8.41 -26.67
C ASN A 126 -3.77 -9.22 -25.38
N TYR A 127 -2.69 -8.89 -24.64
CA TYR A 127 -2.31 -9.53 -23.39
C TYR A 127 -2.67 -8.66 -22.18
N VAL A 128 -2.37 -7.36 -22.23
CA VAL A 128 -2.60 -6.41 -21.14
C VAL A 128 -4.03 -5.84 -21.23
N LEU A 129 -4.89 -6.32 -20.34
CA LEU A 129 -6.31 -5.98 -20.26
C LEU A 129 -6.56 -4.61 -19.62
N SER A 130 -5.74 -4.25 -18.63
CA SER A 130 -5.85 -2.98 -17.92
C SER A 130 -4.54 -2.64 -17.22
N SER A 131 -4.30 -1.35 -17.07
CA SER A 131 -3.13 -0.78 -16.39
C SER A 131 -3.60 0.06 -15.20
N ARG A 132 -2.92 -0.07 -14.06
CA ARG A 132 -3.27 0.63 -12.82
C ARG A 132 -2.04 1.03 -12.03
N VAL A 133 -2.04 2.24 -11.48
CA VAL A 133 -1.07 2.73 -10.50
C VAL A 133 -1.83 3.19 -9.27
N ARG A 134 -1.39 2.76 -8.08
CA ARG A 134 -1.98 3.20 -6.81
C ARG A 134 -0.92 3.55 -5.79
N THR A 135 -1.22 4.47 -4.88
CA THR A 135 -0.44 4.72 -3.66
C THR A 135 -1.35 5.05 -2.48
N GLY A 136 -0.79 5.16 -1.28
CA GLY A 136 -1.44 5.77 -0.13
C GLY A 136 -0.84 7.13 0.23
N ARG A 137 -1.61 7.98 0.91
CA ARG A 137 -1.11 9.18 1.59
C ARG A 137 -1.77 9.33 2.96
N SER A 138 -0.98 9.71 3.95
CA SER A 138 -1.45 10.05 5.30
C SER A 138 -1.30 11.54 5.53
N ILE A 139 -2.33 12.17 6.07
CA ILE A 139 -2.32 13.60 6.44
C ILE A 139 -1.66 13.75 7.81
N ARG A 140 -0.59 14.55 7.90
CA ARG A 140 0.17 14.82 9.13
C ARG A 140 -0.72 15.45 10.20
N GLY A 141 -0.51 15.04 11.46
CA GLY A 141 -1.25 15.54 12.62
C GLY A 141 -2.55 14.79 12.94
N PHE A 142 -2.90 13.75 12.18
CA PHE A 142 -4.02 12.85 12.48
C PHE A 142 -3.49 11.43 12.72
N CYS A 143 -4.02 10.73 13.71
CA CYS A 143 -3.72 9.31 13.89
C CYS A 143 -4.16 8.50 12.66
N LEU A 144 -3.41 7.44 12.36
CA LEU A 144 -3.69 6.48 11.28
C LEU A 144 -4.91 5.61 11.59
N PRO A 145 -5.52 4.93 10.60
CA PRO A 145 -6.75 4.16 10.76
C PRO A 145 -6.82 3.18 11.94
N PRO A 146 -5.74 2.49 12.36
CA PRO A 146 -5.76 1.63 13.54
C PRO A 146 -6.20 2.37 14.80
N HIS A 147 -5.80 3.65 14.94
CA HIS A 147 -5.93 4.40 16.19
C HIS A 147 -6.86 5.62 16.11
N CYS A 148 -7.16 6.12 14.91
CA CYS A 148 -7.94 7.35 14.75
C CYS A 148 -9.30 7.28 15.45
N SER A 149 -9.66 8.38 16.12
CA SER A 149 -10.99 8.58 16.66
C SER A 149 -12.00 8.86 15.54
N ARG A 150 -13.30 8.75 15.84
CA ARG A 150 -14.36 9.20 14.91
C ARG A 150 -14.16 10.67 14.49
N GLY A 151 -13.73 11.52 15.41
CA GLY A 151 -13.49 12.94 15.16
C GLY A 151 -12.36 13.18 14.16
N GLU A 152 -11.20 12.56 14.38
CA GLU A 152 -10.06 12.65 13.44
C GLU A 152 -10.43 12.09 12.07
N ARG A 153 -11.10 10.93 12.02
CA ARG A 153 -11.53 10.32 10.75
C ARG A 153 -12.45 11.24 9.94
N ARG A 154 -13.42 11.88 10.59
CA ARG A 154 -14.31 12.87 9.97
C ARG A 154 -13.57 14.13 9.54
N ALA A 155 -12.56 14.57 10.28
CA ALA A 155 -11.71 15.70 9.87
C ALA A 155 -10.90 15.36 8.62
N VAL A 156 -10.30 14.17 8.55
CA VAL A 156 -9.64 13.64 7.35
C VAL A 156 -10.61 13.58 6.17
N GLU A 157 -11.82 13.04 6.36
CA GLU A 157 -12.85 13.01 5.31
C GLU A 157 -13.16 14.41 4.80
N LYS A 158 -13.50 15.35 5.69
CA LYS A 158 -13.85 16.72 5.31
C LYS A 158 -12.73 17.39 4.51
N LEU A 159 -11.48 17.34 5.00
CA LEU A 159 -10.34 17.94 4.31
C LEU A 159 -10.14 17.32 2.93
N SER A 160 -10.27 16.00 2.83
CA SER A 160 -10.12 15.25 1.58
C SER A 160 -11.21 15.62 0.59
N VAL A 161 -12.48 15.63 1.00
CA VAL A 161 -13.60 16.02 0.14
C VAL A 161 -13.46 17.45 -0.34
N ASP A 162 -13.08 18.39 0.54
CA ASP A 162 -12.90 19.78 0.16
C ASP A 162 -11.73 19.97 -0.83
N ALA A 163 -10.66 19.17 -0.74
CA ALA A 163 -9.56 19.20 -1.70
C ALA A 163 -9.95 18.55 -3.04
N LEU A 164 -10.54 17.36 -2.99
CA LEU A 164 -10.95 16.61 -4.18
C LEU A 164 -12.05 17.33 -4.98
N GLY A 165 -12.94 18.05 -4.30
CA GLY A 165 -13.96 18.90 -4.93
C GLY A 165 -13.42 20.12 -5.67
N ALA A 166 -12.17 20.52 -5.39
CA ALA A 166 -11.50 21.62 -6.09
C ALA A 166 -10.73 21.17 -7.34
N LEU A 167 -10.68 19.86 -7.63
CA LEU A 167 -10.06 19.34 -8.85
C LEU A 167 -10.92 19.71 -10.08
N THR A 168 -10.24 20.13 -11.15
CA THR A 168 -10.86 20.62 -12.40
C THR A 168 -10.31 19.88 -13.63
N GLY A 169 -10.92 20.14 -14.79
CA GLY A 169 -10.54 19.50 -16.06
C GLY A 169 -10.82 17.99 -16.04
N ASP A 170 -9.90 17.19 -16.59
CA ASP A 170 -9.99 15.72 -16.60
C ASP A 170 -10.02 15.08 -15.19
N LEU A 171 -9.64 15.84 -14.16
CA LEU A 171 -9.68 15.41 -12.77
C LEU A 171 -10.94 15.89 -12.04
N LYS A 172 -11.87 16.57 -12.69
CA LYS A 172 -13.15 16.94 -12.06
C LYS A 172 -13.93 15.66 -11.72
N GLY A 173 -14.50 15.61 -10.52
CA GLY A 173 -15.15 14.40 -10.03
C GLY A 173 -16.15 14.64 -8.91
N LYS A 174 -16.68 13.54 -8.37
CA LYS A 174 -17.68 13.53 -7.31
C LYS A 174 -17.27 12.58 -6.19
N TYR A 175 -17.56 12.97 -4.95
CA TYR A 175 -17.42 12.12 -3.77
C TYR A 175 -18.74 11.40 -3.45
N TYR A 176 -18.62 10.14 -3.07
CA TYR A 176 -19.70 9.25 -2.68
C TYR A 176 -19.37 8.70 -1.29
N ALA A 177 -20.04 9.24 -0.27
CA ALA A 177 -19.93 8.73 1.10
C ALA A 177 -20.64 7.37 1.21
N LEU A 178 -19.97 6.37 1.78
CA LEU A 178 -20.53 5.02 1.88
C LEU A 178 -21.85 4.99 2.66
N LYS A 179 -21.96 5.81 3.72
CA LYS A 179 -23.16 5.88 4.58
C LYS A 179 -24.44 6.30 3.84
N ASN A 180 -24.31 6.99 2.71
CA ASN A 180 -25.43 7.54 1.94
C ASN A 180 -25.50 6.95 0.51
N MET A 181 -24.70 5.92 0.23
CA MET A 181 -24.63 5.32 -1.09
C MET A 181 -25.88 4.48 -1.34
N THR A 182 -26.55 4.70 -2.46
CA THR A 182 -27.67 3.85 -2.87
C THR A 182 -27.19 2.47 -3.31
N GLU A 183 -28.04 1.44 -3.24
CA GLU A 183 -27.69 0.10 -3.74
C GLU A 183 -27.26 0.12 -5.22
N ALA A 184 -27.89 0.96 -6.04
CA ALA A 184 -27.54 1.12 -7.45
C ALA A 184 -26.15 1.76 -7.64
N GLU A 185 -25.82 2.81 -6.88
CA GLU A 185 -24.47 3.40 -6.90
C GLU A 185 -23.43 2.40 -6.41
N GLN A 186 -23.74 1.67 -5.34
CA GLN A 186 -22.85 0.65 -4.78
C GLN A 186 -22.57 -0.46 -5.80
N GLN A 187 -23.62 -1.03 -6.41
CA GLN A 187 -23.48 -2.08 -7.41
C GLN A 187 -22.68 -1.59 -8.62
N GLN A 188 -22.96 -0.37 -9.10
CA GLN A 188 -22.20 0.21 -10.21
C GLN A 188 -20.71 0.34 -9.90
N LEU A 189 -20.36 0.79 -8.68
CA LEU A 189 -18.96 0.91 -8.27
C LEU A 189 -18.28 -0.46 -8.05
N ILE A 190 -19.03 -1.49 -7.67
CA ILE A 190 -18.55 -2.88 -7.61
C ILE A 190 -18.26 -3.40 -9.02
N ASP A 191 -19.20 -3.22 -9.95
CA ASP A 191 -19.09 -3.67 -11.34
C ASP A 191 -17.94 -2.98 -12.08
N ASP A 192 -17.68 -1.72 -11.75
CA ASP A 192 -16.55 -0.96 -12.27
C ASP A 192 -15.19 -1.35 -11.63
N HIS A 193 -15.19 -2.21 -10.61
CA HIS A 193 -14.04 -2.55 -9.77
C HIS A 193 -13.43 -1.35 -9.01
N PHE A 194 -14.28 -0.40 -8.60
CA PHE A 194 -13.87 0.84 -7.94
C PHE A 194 -14.13 0.83 -6.45
N LEU A 195 -15.20 0.19 -6.01
CA LEU A 195 -15.56 0.17 -4.60
C LEU A 195 -14.57 -0.67 -3.80
N PHE A 196 -14.35 -0.27 -2.55
CA PHE A 196 -13.77 -1.12 -1.54
C PHE A 196 -14.89 -1.59 -0.61
N ASP A 197 -14.90 -2.88 -0.32
CA ASP A 197 -15.91 -3.47 0.56
C ASP A 197 -15.61 -3.20 2.03
N LYS A 198 -16.58 -3.50 2.89
CA LYS A 198 -16.34 -3.55 4.33
C LYS A 198 -15.12 -4.43 4.60
N PRO A 199 -14.13 -3.96 5.38
CA PRO A 199 -12.95 -4.77 5.69
C PRO A 199 -13.35 -6.12 6.28
N VAL A 200 -13.15 -7.19 5.52
CA VAL A 200 -13.32 -8.58 5.96
C VAL A 200 -11.99 -9.26 6.24
N SER A 201 -10.89 -8.65 5.79
CA SER A 201 -9.54 -9.18 6.04
C SER A 201 -9.27 -9.21 7.55
N PRO A 202 -8.89 -10.36 8.11
CA PRO A 202 -8.60 -10.46 9.54
C PRO A 202 -7.41 -9.59 9.94
N LEU A 203 -6.50 -9.26 9.00
CA LEU A 203 -5.39 -8.33 9.24
C LEU A 203 -5.89 -6.90 9.54
N LEU A 204 -6.91 -6.43 8.82
CA LEU A 204 -7.53 -5.10 9.02
C LEU A 204 -8.44 -5.07 10.25
N LEU A 205 -9.15 -6.18 10.51
CA LEU A 205 -10.02 -6.30 11.66
C LEU A 205 -9.22 -6.31 12.97
N ALA A 206 -8.16 -7.14 13.05
CA ALA A 206 -7.32 -7.29 14.24
C ALA A 206 -6.46 -6.04 14.55
N SER A 207 -6.24 -5.17 13.56
CA SER A 207 -5.58 -3.87 13.76
C SER A 207 -6.56 -2.75 14.15
N GLY A 208 -7.87 -3.04 14.27
CA GLY A 208 -8.87 -2.05 14.68
C GLY A 208 -9.26 -1.05 13.59
N MET A 209 -8.87 -1.27 12.34
CA MET A 209 -9.09 -0.33 11.22
C MET A 209 -10.56 -0.27 10.77
N ALA A 210 -11.34 -1.30 11.09
CA ALA A 210 -12.75 -1.41 10.74
C ALA A 210 -13.73 -0.73 11.74
N ARG A 211 -13.20 -0.06 12.78
CA ARG A 211 -14.04 0.63 13.77
C ARG A 211 -14.96 1.67 13.12
N ASP A 212 -16.19 1.72 13.67
CA ASP A 212 -17.26 2.65 13.30
C ASP A 212 -17.71 2.60 11.82
N TRP A 213 -17.43 1.52 11.08
CA TRP A 213 -17.84 1.41 9.68
C TRP A 213 -19.37 1.60 9.50
N PRO A 214 -19.84 2.38 8.49
CA PRO A 214 -19.10 3.06 7.43
C PRO A 214 -18.80 4.56 7.70
N ASP A 215 -18.78 5.01 8.97
CA ASP A 215 -18.59 6.42 9.33
C ASP A 215 -17.31 7.00 8.74
N ALA A 216 -17.46 8.13 8.03
CA ALA A 216 -16.41 8.91 7.38
C ALA A 216 -15.58 8.16 6.34
N ARG A 217 -16.16 7.15 5.68
CA ARG A 217 -15.57 6.45 4.53
C ARG A 217 -16.32 6.78 3.26
N GLY A 218 -15.58 6.81 2.17
CA GLY A 218 -16.15 7.04 0.85
C GLY A 218 -15.14 6.94 -0.26
N ILE A 219 -15.66 7.08 -1.46
CA ILE A 219 -14.90 7.06 -2.70
C ILE A 219 -15.16 8.33 -3.46
N TRP A 220 -14.09 8.95 -3.94
CA TRP A 220 -14.15 9.97 -4.96
C TRP A 220 -13.65 9.39 -6.27
N HIS A 221 -14.25 9.77 -7.40
CA HIS A 221 -13.66 9.50 -8.71
C HIS A 221 -13.96 10.62 -9.70
N ASN A 222 -13.11 10.78 -10.70
CA ASN A 222 -13.34 11.70 -11.80
C ASN A 222 -14.50 11.23 -12.70
N GLU A 223 -15.06 12.13 -13.50
CA GLU A 223 -16.16 11.85 -14.43
C GLU A 223 -15.80 10.72 -15.42
N ASN A 224 -14.54 10.66 -15.85
CA ASN A 224 -14.03 9.65 -16.78
C ASN A 224 -13.68 8.30 -16.13
N LYS A 225 -13.84 8.15 -14.81
CA LYS A 225 -13.59 6.87 -14.11
C LYS A 225 -12.15 6.34 -14.28
N THR A 226 -11.18 7.23 -14.42
CA THR A 226 -9.75 6.94 -14.66
C THR A 226 -8.82 7.43 -13.54
N PHE A 227 -9.35 8.17 -12.57
CA PHE A 227 -8.67 8.63 -11.37
C PHE A 227 -9.62 8.56 -10.17
N LEU A 228 -9.22 7.84 -9.12
CA LEU A 228 -10.05 7.50 -7.98
C LEU A 228 -9.27 7.75 -6.68
N VAL A 229 -10.00 8.10 -5.63
CA VAL A 229 -9.45 8.27 -4.29
C VAL A 229 -10.38 7.60 -3.29
N TRP A 230 -9.88 6.58 -2.58
CA TRP A 230 -10.57 6.04 -1.41
C TRP A 230 -10.17 6.84 -0.18
N VAL A 231 -11.16 7.13 0.67
CA VAL A 231 -10.98 7.95 1.87
C VAL A 231 -11.27 7.08 3.10
N ASN A 232 -10.31 7.02 4.03
CA ASN A 232 -10.37 6.34 5.32
C ASN A 232 -10.60 4.81 5.29
N GLU A 233 -10.04 4.13 4.30
CA GLU A 233 -10.02 2.66 4.23
C GLU A 233 -8.79 2.12 4.99
N GLU A 234 -7.75 1.63 4.30
CA GLU A 234 -6.51 1.13 4.91
C GLU A 234 -5.53 2.26 5.30
N ASP A 235 -5.66 3.41 4.65
CA ASP A 235 -4.91 4.64 4.90
C ASP A 235 -5.87 5.84 4.81
N HIS A 236 -5.43 7.05 5.16
CA HIS A 236 -6.28 8.25 5.02
C HIS A 236 -6.75 8.42 3.57
N LEU A 237 -5.82 8.28 2.62
CA LEU A 237 -6.10 8.31 1.19
C LEU A 237 -5.46 7.11 0.50
N ARG A 238 -6.21 6.45 -0.40
CA ARG A 238 -5.64 5.61 -1.46
C ARG A 238 -5.90 6.27 -2.81
N VAL A 239 -4.86 6.77 -3.45
CA VAL A 239 -4.95 7.47 -4.75
C VAL A 239 -4.63 6.48 -5.86
N ILE A 240 -5.52 6.39 -6.85
CA ILE A 240 -5.50 5.37 -7.89
C ILE A 240 -5.68 6.05 -9.25
N SER A 241 -4.84 5.70 -10.22
CA SER A 241 -5.12 5.93 -11.62
C SER A 241 -5.20 4.60 -12.37
N MET A 242 -6.15 4.46 -13.27
CA MET A 242 -6.32 3.24 -14.06
C MET A 242 -6.99 3.51 -15.40
N GLN A 243 -6.81 2.58 -16.35
CA GLN A 243 -7.57 2.50 -17.59
C GLN A 243 -7.51 1.08 -18.16
N LYS A 244 -8.37 0.78 -19.15
CA LYS A 244 -8.26 -0.44 -19.96
C LYS A 244 -7.08 -0.36 -20.92
N GLY A 245 -6.53 -1.50 -21.30
CA GLY A 245 -5.37 -1.60 -22.19
C GLY A 245 -4.03 -1.29 -21.53
N GLY A 246 -3.01 -1.12 -22.37
CA GLY A 246 -1.59 -1.14 -22.00
C GLY A 246 -0.87 0.21 -21.92
N ASN A 247 -1.57 1.34 -22.01
CA ASN A 247 -0.92 2.67 -21.93
C ASN A 247 -0.63 3.06 -20.47
N MET A 248 0.35 2.39 -19.88
CA MET A 248 0.83 2.63 -18.52
C MET A 248 1.42 4.05 -18.36
N LYS A 249 2.01 4.61 -19.41
CA LYS A 249 2.58 5.97 -19.38
C LYS A 249 1.52 7.04 -19.16
N GLU A 250 0.37 6.91 -19.82
CA GLU A 250 -0.78 7.80 -19.63
C GLU A 250 -1.37 7.66 -18.21
N VAL A 251 -1.55 6.43 -17.73
CA VAL A 251 -1.98 6.15 -16.35
C VAL A 251 -1.05 6.83 -15.34
N PHE A 252 0.27 6.70 -15.53
CA PHE A 252 1.25 7.28 -14.62
C PHE A 252 1.31 8.81 -14.70
N THR A 253 1.11 9.38 -15.89
CA THR A 253 1.03 10.83 -16.09
C THR A 253 -0.16 11.43 -15.36
N ARG A 254 -1.34 10.81 -15.49
CA ARG A 254 -2.54 11.22 -14.75
C ARG A 254 -2.36 11.04 -13.25
N PHE A 255 -1.77 9.93 -12.82
CA PHE A 255 -1.43 9.66 -11.42
C PHE A 255 -0.56 10.76 -10.81
N CYS A 256 0.58 11.09 -11.43
CA CYS A 256 1.51 12.11 -10.91
C CYS A 256 0.88 13.50 -10.90
N THR A 257 0.14 13.86 -11.96
CA THR A 257 -0.55 15.15 -12.05
C THR A 257 -1.63 15.29 -10.98
N GLY A 258 -2.46 14.27 -10.80
CA GLY A 258 -3.52 14.27 -9.79
C GLY A 258 -2.96 14.31 -8.38
N LEU A 259 -1.93 13.52 -8.09
CA LEU A 259 -1.31 13.48 -6.77
C LEU A 259 -0.64 14.81 -6.41
N SER A 260 0.06 15.45 -7.35
CA SER A 260 0.68 16.76 -7.14
C SER A 260 -0.35 17.84 -6.87
N LYS A 261 -1.47 17.85 -7.61
CA LYS A 261 -2.58 18.79 -7.38
C LYS A 261 -3.26 18.59 -6.03
N ILE A 262 -3.50 17.33 -5.63
CA ILE A 262 -4.06 17.02 -4.32
C ILE A 262 -3.12 17.54 -3.22
N GLU A 263 -1.81 17.26 -3.32
CA GLU A 263 -0.81 17.73 -2.35
C GLU A 263 -0.77 19.25 -2.24
N GLU A 264 -0.80 19.97 -3.37
CA GLU A 264 -0.87 21.43 -3.41
C GLU A 264 -2.12 21.97 -2.70
N LEU A 265 -3.29 21.35 -2.94
CA LEU A 265 -4.55 21.74 -2.31
C LEU A 265 -4.57 21.50 -0.79
N PHE A 266 -3.92 20.43 -0.30
CA PHE A 266 -3.71 20.22 1.13
C PHE A 266 -2.77 21.28 1.71
N LYS A 267 -1.64 21.56 1.05
CA LYS A 267 -0.67 22.57 1.49
C LYS A 267 -1.28 23.96 1.58
N ASN A 268 -2.11 24.35 0.61
CA ASN A 268 -2.83 25.63 0.61
C ASN A 268 -3.79 25.78 1.81
N LYS A 269 -4.16 24.68 2.47
CA LYS A 269 -4.97 24.66 3.69
C LYS A 269 -4.15 24.43 4.97
N GLY A 270 -2.82 24.48 4.88
CA GLY A 270 -1.93 24.28 6.03
C GLY A 270 -1.79 22.82 6.46
N HIS A 271 -2.08 21.87 5.57
CA HIS A 271 -1.92 20.43 5.83
C HIS A 271 -0.85 19.83 4.92
N GLU A 272 -0.04 18.94 5.48
CA GLU A 272 1.00 18.22 4.76
C GLU A 272 0.73 16.71 4.80
N PHE A 273 1.35 15.98 3.89
CA PHE A 273 1.44 14.54 4.03
C PHE A 273 2.54 14.14 5.01
N MET A 274 2.32 13.06 5.76
CA MET A 274 3.35 12.44 6.59
C MET A 274 4.46 11.92 5.68
N TRP A 275 5.65 12.51 5.81
CA TRP A 275 6.82 12.16 5.02
C TRP A 275 8.10 12.50 5.78
N ASN A 276 9.11 11.63 5.67
CA ASN A 276 10.47 11.92 6.10
C ASN A 276 11.51 11.32 5.14
N GLU A 277 12.76 11.80 5.23
CA GLU A 277 13.82 11.42 4.29
C GLU A 277 14.17 9.92 4.31
N HIS A 278 14.00 9.25 5.46
CA HIS A 278 14.34 7.84 5.61
C HIS A 278 13.22 6.92 5.09
N LEU A 279 11.97 7.16 5.49
CA LEU A 279 10.84 6.29 5.21
C LEU A 279 10.01 6.72 4.00
N GLY A 280 10.28 7.88 3.41
CA GLY A 280 9.42 8.47 2.40
C GLY A 280 8.04 8.79 2.98
N TYR A 281 6.99 8.53 2.20
CA TYR A 281 5.61 8.70 2.67
C TYR A 281 5.26 7.64 3.71
N VAL A 282 4.73 8.10 4.85
CA VAL A 282 4.37 7.24 5.97
C VAL A 282 2.93 6.76 5.82
N LEU A 283 2.75 5.44 5.90
CA LEU A 283 1.46 4.75 5.81
C LEU A 283 1.30 3.74 6.95
N THR A 284 0.10 3.21 7.11
CA THR A 284 -0.28 2.34 8.22
C THR A 284 0.55 1.07 8.29
N CYS A 285 0.70 0.38 7.15
CA CYS A 285 1.44 -0.88 7.08
C CYS A 285 2.89 -0.62 6.64
N PRO A 286 3.91 -1.14 7.34
CA PRO A 286 5.32 -0.98 6.95
C PRO A 286 5.63 -1.43 5.52
N SER A 287 4.85 -2.38 4.97
CA SER A 287 5.01 -2.80 3.57
C SER A 287 4.68 -1.74 2.53
N ASN A 288 3.96 -0.67 2.92
CA ASN A 288 3.54 0.41 2.04
C ASN A 288 4.37 1.71 2.23
N LEU A 289 5.45 1.69 2.99
CA LEU A 289 6.35 2.85 3.13
C LEU A 289 7.04 3.24 1.82
N GLY A 290 7.72 4.38 1.83
CA GLY A 290 8.47 4.91 0.69
C GLY A 290 7.53 5.60 -0.29
N THR A 291 7.41 5.02 -1.48
CA THR A 291 6.47 5.50 -2.49
C THR A 291 5.02 5.15 -2.18
N GLY A 292 4.79 4.08 -1.39
CA GLY A 292 3.52 3.38 -1.28
C GLY A 292 2.98 2.84 -2.62
N LEU A 293 3.79 2.89 -3.69
CA LEU A 293 3.33 2.73 -5.06
C LEU A 293 3.23 1.26 -5.42
N ARG A 294 2.05 0.87 -5.90
CA ARG A 294 1.85 -0.39 -6.61
C ARG A 294 1.36 -0.10 -8.01
N ALA A 295 2.25 -0.25 -8.98
CA ALA A 295 1.95 -0.22 -10.39
C ALA A 295 1.80 -1.64 -10.90
N GLY A 296 0.77 -1.89 -11.69
CA GLY A 296 0.50 -3.23 -12.18
C GLY A 296 -0.48 -3.28 -13.34
N VAL A 297 -0.56 -4.47 -13.91
CA VAL A 297 -1.41 -4.79 -15.05
C VAL A 297 -2.23 -6.05 -14.75
N HIS A 298 -3.42 -6.12 -15.34
CA HIS A 298 -4.03 -7.41 -15.60
C HIS A 298 -3.52 -7.92 -16.95
N VAL A 299 -2.78 -9.03 -16.93
CA VAL A 299 -2.12 -9.59 -18.11
C VAL A 299 -2.46 -11.06 -18.28
N LYS A 300 -2.75 -11.48 -19.52
CA LYS A 300 -2.97 -12.88 -19.89
C LYS A 300 -1.62 -13.58 -20.08
N LEU A 301 -1.36 -14.61 -19.30
CA LEU A 301 -0.14 -15.42 -19.36
C LEU A 301 -0.48 -16.94 -19.24
N PRO A 302 -1.38 -17.49 -20.08
CA PRO A 302 -1.86 -18.86 -19.93
C PRO A 302 -0.79 -19.94 -20.12
N ASN A 303 0.29 -19.67 -20.87
CA ASN A 303 1.38 -20.61 -21.06
C ASN A 303 2.52 -20.37 -20.06
N LEU A 304 2.95 -19.12 -19.89
CA LEU A 304 4.04 -18.77 -19.00
C LEU A 304 3.72 -19.11 -17.54
N SER A 305 2.46 -18.97 -17.13
CA SER A 305 2.05 -19.33 -15.77
C SER A 305 2.15 -20.82 -15.42
N LYS A 306 2.20 -21.70 -16.43
CA LYS A 306 2.41 -23.13 -16.25
C LYS A 306 3.90 -23.50 -16.29
N ASN A 307 4.76 -22.56 -16.68
CA ASN A 307 6.20 -22.79 -16.72
C ASN A 307 6.77 -22.84 -15.29
N ARG A 308 7.52 -23.89 -14.99
CA ARG A 308 8.23 -24.10 -13.71
C ARG A 308 9.15 -22.95 -13.28
N GLN A 309 9.60 -22.12 -14.22
CA GLN A 309 10.47 -20.97 -13.96
C GLN A 309 9.69 -19.67 -13.67
N PHE A 310 8.36 -19.65 -13.74
CA PHE A 310 7.58 -18.41 -13.65
C PHE A 310 7.84 -17.62 -12.37
N GLU A 311 7.87 -18.28 -11.20
CA GLU A 311 8.16 -17.62 -9.93
C GLU A 311 9.57 -17.03 -9.89
N GLU A 312 10.55 -17.73 -10.46
CA GLU A 312 11.94 -17.25 -10.54
C GLU A 312 12.06 -16.06 -11.50
N ILE A 313 11.36 -16.08 -12.64
CA ILE A 313 11.30 -14.94 -13.57
C ILE A 313 10.72 -13.71 -12.86
N LEU A 314 9.60 -13.85 -12.16
CA LEU A 314 8.99 -12.75 -11.41
C LEU A 314 9.95 -12.20 -10.34
N LYS A 315 10.60 -13.08 -9.58
CA LYS A 315 11.58 -12.70 -8.55
C LYS A 315 12.75 -11.90 -9.14
N ARG A 316 13.33 -12.36 -10.26
CA ARG A 316 14.43 -11.66 -10.93
C ARG A 316 14.02 -10.30 -11.48
N LEU A 317 12.77 -10.17 -11.93
CA LEU A 317 12.19 -8.90 -12.38
C LEU A 317 11.70 -8.01 -11.23
N ARG A 318 11.77 -8.47 -9.98
CA ARG A 318 11.21 -7.81 -8.78
C ARG A 318 9.71 -7.53 -8.90
N LEU A 319 9.01 -8.45 -9.55
CA LEU A 319 7.56 -8.44 -9.72
C LEU A 319 6.91 -9.46 -8.78
N GLN A 320 5.65 -9.22 -8.46
CA GLN A 320 4.80 -10.11 -7.70
C GLN A 320 3.50 -10.35 -8.47
N LYS A 321 2.93 -11.55 -8.32
CA LYS A 321 1.61 -11.90 -8.87
C LYS A 321 0.54 -12.01 -7.79
N ARG A 322 -0.69 -11.64 -8.14
CA ARG A 322 -1.92 -11.89 -7.38
C ARG A 322 -3.00 -12.42 -8.31
N GLY A 323 -4.10 -12.94 -7.75
CA GLY A 323 -5.27 -13.30 -8.55
C GLY A 323 -6.01 -12.10 -9.10
N THR A 324 -7.00 -12.37 -9.94
CA THR A 324 -7.65 -11.37 -10.82
C THR A 324 -8.46 -10.32 -10.04
N GLY A 325 -8.95 -10.65 -8.84
CA GLY A 325 -9.65 -9.73 -7.94
C GLY A 325 -8.77 -9.13 -6.83
N GLY A 326 -7.45 -9.37 -6.86
CA GLY A 326 -6.52 -8.88 -5.84
C GLY A 326 -5.96 -9.97 -4.92
N VAL A 327 -5.57 -9.57 -3.71
CA VAL A 327 -4.67 -10.36 -2.83
C VAL A 327 -5.27 -11.64 -2.27
N ASP A 328 -6.60 -11.69 -2.17
CA ASP A 328 -7.32 -12.81 -1.57
C ASP A 328 -8.10 -13.62 -2.61
N THR A 329 -7.76 -13.47 -3.89
CA THR A 329 -8.47 -14.12 -5.01
C THR A 329 -7.53 -15.02 -5.82
N ALA A 330 -8.09 -16.05 -6.45
CA ALA A 330 -7.35 -16.88 -7.41
C ALA A 330 -7.23 -16.19 -8.79
N ALA A 331 -6.24 -16.61 -9.58
CA ALA A 331 -6.17 -16.23 -10.98
C ALA A 331 -7.25 -17.00 -11.78
N VAL A 332 -7.99 -16.30 -12.64
CA VAL A 332 -9.01 -16.89 -13.50
C VAL A 332 -8.54 -16.84 -14.94
N GLY A 333 -8.60 -17.97 -15.65
CA GLY A 333 -8.33 -18.03 -17.10
C GLY A 333 -6.90 -17.63 -17.52
N GLY A 334 -5.91 -17.80 -16.65
CA GLY A 334 -4.52 -17.38 -16.93
C GLY A 334 -4.31 -15.86 -16.87
N VAL A 335 -5.24 -15.11 -16.28
CA VAL A 335 -5.11 -13.66 -16.05
C VAL A 335 -4.55 -13.38 -14.67
N PHE A 336 -3.44 -12.65 -14.61
CA PHE A 336 -2.75 -12.31 -13.37
C PHE A 336 -2.70 -10.79 -13.14
N ASP A 337 -2.80 -10.37 -11.88
CA ASP A 337 -2.39 -9.04 -11.42
C ASP A 337 -0.88 -9.07 -11.17
N ILE A 338 -0.12 -8.54 -12.12
CA ILE A 338 1.35 -8.42 -12.04
C ILE A 338 1.71 -6.99 -11.65
N SER A 339 2.54 -6.85 -10.62
CA SER A 339 2.95 -5.53 -10.10
C SER A 339 4.36 -5.54 -9.52
N ASN A 340 4.96 -4.38 -9.31
CA ASN A 340 6.22 -4.28 -8.55
C ASN A 340 6.07 -4.87 -7.13
N ALA A 341 7.14 -5.49 -6.62
CA ALA A 341 7.19 -6.06 -5.26
C ALA A 341 7.71 -5.05 -4.21
N ASP A 342 8.61 -4.16 -4.62
CA ASP A 342 9.24 -3.14 -3.77
C ASP A 342 8.43 -1.85 -3.68
N ARG A 343 8.61 -1.09 -2.59
CA ARG A 343 7.96 0.22 -2.37
C ARG A 343 8.91 1.27 -1.82
N LEU A 344 9.85 0.85 -0.97
CA LEU A 344 10.85 1.68 -0.31
C LEU A 344 12.23 1.49 -0.96
N GLY A 345 13.10 2.50 -0.89
CA GLY A 345 14.42 2.52 -1.55
C GLY A 345 14.45 2.79 -3.05
N PHE A 346 13.30 2.75 -3.73
CA PHE A 346 13.16 3.06 -5.16
C PHE A 346 12.19 4.23 -5.36
N SER A 347 12.42 5.06 -6.38
CA SER A 347 11.48 6.12 -6.73
C SER A 347 10.26 5.59 -7.49
N GLU A 348 9.20 6.40 -7.59
CA GLU A 348 8.01 6.04 -8.34
C GLU A 348 8.34 5.74 -9.81
N VAL A 349 9.15 6.58 -10.47
CA VAL A 349 9.61 6.35 -11.84
C VAL A 349 10.38 5.03 -12.00
N GLU A 350 11.27 4.70 -11.05
CA GLU A 350 12.03 3.44 -11.12
C GLU A 350 11.12 2.22 -10.98
N LEU A 351 10.17 2.26 -10.04
CA LEU A 351 9.18 1.19 -9.87
C LEU A 351 8.29 1.05 -11.12
N MET A 352 7.87 2.16 -11.71
CA MET A 352 7.13 2.17 -12.98
C MET A 352 7.94 1.55 -14.12
N GLN A 353 9.22 1.93 -14.26
CA GLN A 353 10.10 1.40 -15.30
C GLN A 353 10.31 -0.11 -15.13
N MET A 354 10.49 -0.60 -13.89
CA MET A 354 10.59 -2.02 -13.60
C MET A 354 9.36 -2.80 -14.07
N VAL A 355 8.16 -2.26 -13.84
CA VAL A 355 6.90 -2.88 -14.29
C VAL A 355 6.78 -2.85 -15.82
N VAL A 356 7.05 -1.71 -16.46
CA VAL A 356 6.99 -1.60 -17.92
C VAL A 356 7.93 -2.60 -18.59
N ASP A 357 9.20 -2.63 -18.19
CA ASP A 357 10.21 -3.52 -18.76
C ASP A 357 9.87 -4.99 -18.51
N GLY A 358 9.48 -5.31 -17.27
CA GLY A 358 9.15 -6.66 -16.87
C GLY A 358 7.92 -7.20 -17.59
N VAL A 359 6.84 -6.41 -17.70
CA VAL A 359 5.63 -6.82 -18.42
C VAL A 359 5.90 -7.03 -19.91
N LYS A 360 6.72 -6.17 -20.55
CA LYS A 360 7.13 -6.39 -21.95
C LYS A 360 7.85 -7.72 -22.13
N LEU A 361 8.76 -8.07 -21.23
CA LEU A 361 9.47 -9.35 -21.27
C LEU A 361 8.52 -10.55 -21.05
N LEU A 362 7.61 -10.45 -20.07
CA LEU A 362 6.63 -11.52 -19.80
C LEU A 362 5.74 -11.78 -21.03
N VAL A 363 5.30 -10.73 -21.71
CA VAL A 363 4.51 -10.85 -22.95
C VAL A 363 5.33 -11.46 -24.09
N GLU A 364 6.61 -11.11 -24.23
CA GLU A 364 7.49 -11.74 -25.22
C GLU A 364 7.69 -13.24 -24.94
N MET A 365 7.90 -13.61 -23.68
CA MET A 365 7.97 -15.02 -23.26
C MET A 365 6.67 -15.77 -23.56
N GLU A 366 5.51 -15.16 -23.27
CA GLU A 366 4.21 -15.75 -23.59
C GLU A 366 4.06 -16.00 -25.09
N LYS A 367 4.39 -15.01 -25.94
CA LYS A 367 4.35 -15.14 -27.40
C LYS A 367 5.25 -16.24 -27.95
N ARG A 368 6.41 -16.47 -27.34
CA ARG A 368 7.30 -17.58 -27.72
C ARG A 368 6.70 -18.94 -27.34
N LEU A 369 6.16 -19.05 -26.13
CA LEU A 369 5.52 -20.28 -25.67
C LEU A 369 4.28 -20.63 -26.51
N GLU A 370 3.51 -19.64 -26.95
CA GLU A 370 2.38 -19.84 -27.88
C GLU A 370 2.82 -20.46 -29.23
N LYS A 371 4.06 -20.19 -29.65
CA LYS A 371 4.68 -20.76 -30.86
C LYS A 371 5.44 -22.07 -30.59
N GLY A 372 5.38 -22.60 -29.37
CA GLY A 372 6.13 -23.80 -28.96
C GLY A 372 7.64 -23.58 -28.86
N GLN A 373 8.10 -22.33 -28.68
CA GLN A 373 9.51 -21.97 -28.61
C GLN A 373 10.01 -21.90 -27.15
N ALA A 374 11.29 -22.21 -26.97
CA ALA A 374 12.04 -22.06 -25.73
C ALA A 374 12.16 -20.59 -25.28
N ILE A 375 12.27 -20.37 -23.97
CA ILE A 375 12.40 -19.04 -23.34
C ILE A 375 13.64 -18.92 -22.45
N GLU A 376 14.50 -19.94 -22.41
CA GLU A 376 15.68 -20.01 -21.56
C GLU A 376 16.69 -18.89 -21.88
N ASP A 377 16.78 -18.46 -23.14
CA ASP A 377 17.59 -17.33 -23.59
C ASP A 377 17.01 -15.96 -23.19
N LEU A 378 15.74 -15.92 -22.80
CA LEU A 378 15.06 -14.72 -22.31
C LEU A 378 15.11 -14.57 -20.79
N MET A 379 15.73 -15.52 -20.07
CA MET A 379 15.80 -15.46 -18.61
C MET A 379 16.50 -14.18 -18.13
N PRO A 380 15.81 -13.30 -17.38
CA PRO A 380 16.41 -12.04 -16.96
C PRO A 380 17.52 -12.26 -15.93
N ALA A 381 18.46 -11.32 -15.86
CA ALA A 381 19.36 -11.22 -14.70
C ALA A 381 18.58 -10.78 -13.45
N GLN A 382 19.11 -11.07 -12.26
CA GLN A 382 18.52 -10.57 -11.02
C GLN A 382 18.68 -9.05 -10.97
N LYS A 383 17.54 -8.33 -10.89
CA LYS A 383 17.49 -6.89 -10.65
C LYS A 383 17.62 -6.52 -9.18
#